data_AF-A0A5B0E4L0-F1
#
_entry.id   AF-A0A5B0E4L0-F1
#
_cell.length_a   1.000
_cell.length_b   1.000
_cell.length_c   1.000
_cell.angle_alpha   90.00
_cell.angle_beta   90.00
_cell.angle_gamma   90.00
#
_symmetry.space_group_name_H-M   'P 1'
#
loop_
_entity.id
_entity.type
_entity.pdbx_description
1 polymer ?
#
loop_
_entity_poly.entity_id
_entity_poly.type
_entity_poly.pdbx_seq_one_letter_code
_entity_poly.pdbx_strand_id
1 'polypeptide(L)'
;MASKKQVIALAREHGFTQDPDPGFICFRRTHQDGRQQMLRVVWWSNKKFAAILGIPNAYIVVCPGIDQDHHEDGRFRLPLVEWPSSEQLPRSPHEVLEEFRNVFITALDAPSAQAHEAFQGLGGRYRL
;
A
#
# COMPACT_ATOMS: atom_id res chain seq x y z
N MET A 1 -3.15 14.46 -4.99
CA MET A 1 -2.37 13.31 -4.46
C MET A 1 -2.79 12.98 -3.05
N ALA A 2 -3.00 11.71 -2.73
CA ALA A 2 -3.35 11.26 -1.38
C ALA A 2 -2.23 11.57 -0.37
N SER A 3 -2.60 12.20 0.74
CA SER A 3 -1.68 12.62 1.78
C SER A 3 -1.45 11.52 2.83
N LYS A 4 -0.33 11.65 3.57
CA LYS A 4 -0.03 10.81 4.73
C LYS A 4 -1.19 10.76 5.73
N LYS A 5 -1.77 11.92 6.06
CA LYS A 5 -2.88 12.02 7.02
C LYS A 5 -4.11 11.23 6.58
N GLN A 6 -4.43 11.25 5.28
CA GLN A 6 -5.58 10.52 4.75
C GLN A 6 -5.39 9.01 4.80
N VAL A 7 -4.20 8.51 4.44
CA VAL A 7 -3.89 7.07 4.55
C VAL A 7 -3.89 6.61 6.02
N ILE A 8 -3.36 7.42 6.94
CA ILE A 8 -3.42 7.14 8.38
C ILE A 8 -4.87 7.08 8.88
N ALA A 9 -5.71 8.04 8.49
CA ALA A 9 -7.12 8.05 8.86
C ALA A 9 -7.84 6.79 8.35
N LEU A 10 -7.65 6.46 7.07
CA LEU A 10 -8.21 5.26 6.46
C LEU A 10 -7.73 3.98 7.17
N ALA A 11 -6.44 3.83 7.46
CA ALA A 11 -5.95 2.66 8.20
C ALA A 11 -6.61 2.52 9.57
N ARG A 12 -6.77 3.64 10.31
CA ARG A 12 -7.44 3.65 11.62
C ARG A 12 -8.93 3.28 11.53
N GLU A 13 -9.64 3.72 10.50
CA GLU A 13 -11.04 3.31 10.24
C GLU A 13 -11.18 1.79 10.12
N HIS A 14 -10.13 1.11 9.65
CA HIS A 14 -10.09 -0.35 9.51
C HIS A 14 -9.40 -1.04 10.70
N GLY A 15 -9.34 -0.39 11.86
CA GLY A 15 -8.88 -1.01 13.11
C GLY A 15 -7.36 -1.13 13.26
N PHE A 16 -6.58 -0.50 12.38
CA PHE A 16 -5.14 -0.43 12.56
C PHE A 16 -4.76 0.65 13.58
N THR A 17 -3.76 0.34 14.41
CA THR A 17 -3.08 1.30 15.29
C THR A 17 -1.71 1.64 14.71
N GLN A 18 -1.27 2.88 14.87
CA GLN A 18 0.02 3.31 14.36
C GLN A 18 1.13 2.89 15.32
N ASP A 19 2.19 2.29 14.76
CA ASP A 19 3.39 1.85 15.48
C ASP A 19 4.59 2.70 15.03
N PRO A 20 5.45 3.19 15.93
CA PRO A 20 6.65 3.92 15.53
C PRO A 20 7.65 2.98 14.81
N ASP A 21 7.93 3.28 13.54
CA ASP A 21 8.94 2.57 12.73
C ASP A 21 9.79 3.61 11.96
N PRO A 22 11.12 3.68 12.18
CA PRO A 22 11.98 4.62 11.48
C PRO A 22 11.94 4.42 9.95
N GLY A 23 11.55 5.46 9.22
CA GLY A 23 11.55 5.47 7.75
C GLY A 23 10.25 4.99 7.09
N PHE A 24 9.32 4.41 7.85
CA PHE A 24 7.98 4.03 7.39
C PHE A 24 6.90 4.68 8.25
N ILE A 25 5.69 4.76 7.70
CA ILE A 25 4.50 4.82 8.54
C ILE A 25 4.05 3.37 8.71
N CYS A 26 4.23 2.84 9.92
CA CYS A 26 3.85 1.48 10.25
C CYS A 26 2.52 1.46 10.99
N PHE A 27 1.70 0.48 10.66
CA PHE A 27 0.45 0.20 11.31
C PHE A 27 0.38 -1.27 11.70
N ARG A 28 -0.27 -1.58 12.82
CA ARG A 28 -0.52 -2.95 13.27
C ARG A 28 -2.00 -3.15 13.56
N ARG A 29 -2.47 -4.37 13.37
CA ARG A 29 -3.84 -4.79 13.71
C ARG A 29 -3.82 -6.22 14.21
N THR A 30 -4.57 -6.48 15.27
CA THR A 30 -4.83 -7.84 15.77
C THR A 30 -6.32 -8.13 15.59
N HIS A 31 -6.64 -9.21 14.87
CA HIS A 31 -8.00 -9.67 14.66
C HIS A 31 -8.51 -10.45 15.88
N GLN A 32 -9.83 -10.62 15.99
CA GLN A 32 -10.45 -11.37 17.08
C GLN A 32 -10.07 -12.87 17.05
N ASP A 33 -9.75 -13.40 15.87
CA ASP A 33 -9.27 -14.77 15.67
C ASP A 33 -7.78 -14.96 15.99
N GLY A 34 -7.09 -13.91 16.45
CA GLY A 34 -5.68 -13.93 16.83
C GLY A 34 -4.70 -13.59 15.71
N ARG A 35 -5.15 -13.44 14.46
CA ARG A 35 -4.28 -13.03 13.35
C ARG A 35 -3.68 -11.66 13.60
N GLN A 36 -2.40 -11.51 13.29
CA GLN A 36 -1.68 -10.25 13.43
C GLN A 36 -1.26 -9.73 12.08
N GLN A 37 -1.44 -8.44 11.85
CA GLN A 37 -1.13 -7.81 10.59
C GLN A 37 -0.31 -6.56 10.80
N MET A 38 0.54 -6.31 9.82
CA MET A 38 1.35 -5.12 9.69
C MET A 38 1.11 -4.49 8.33
N LEU A 39 1.07 -3.16 8.29
CA LEU A 39 0.99 -2.40 7.06
C LEU A 39 2.02 -1.26 7.16
N ARG A 40 3.04 -1.30 6.31
CA ARG A 40 4.01 -0.21 6.19
C ARG A 40 3.80 0.55 4.90
N VAL A 41 3.86 1.88 4.99
CA VAL A 41 3.75 2.74 3.82
C VAL A 41 4.82 3.82 3.80
N VAL A 42 5.34 4.10 2.60
CA VAL A 42 6.26 5.22 2.35
C VAL A 42 5.96 5.88 1.02
N TRP A 43 6.06 7.20 0.95
CA TRP A 43 5.82 7.96 -0.28
C TRP A 43 7.15 8.07 -1.03
N TRP A 44 7.14 7.71 -2.30
CA TRP A 44 8.28 7.83 -3.19
C TRP A 44 7.95 8.78 -4.33
N SER A 45 8.92 9.61 -4.73
CA SER A 45 8.82 10.43 -5.95
C SER A 45 10.19 10.75 -6.52
N ASN A 46 10.41 10.45 -7.80
CA ASN A 46 11.60 10.89 -8.54
C ASN A 46 11.34 10.85 -10.05
N LYS A 47 11.06 12.00 -10.67
CA LYS A 47 10.75 12.10 -12.11
C LYS A 47 11.88 11.59 -13.01
N LYS A 48 13.13 11.94 -12.69
CA LYS A 48 14.30 11.57 -13.51
C LYS A 48 14.52 10.07 -13.52
N PHE A 49 14.51 9.45 -12.33
CA PHE A 49 14.69 8.01 -12.19
C PHE A 49 13.50 7.24 -12.76
N ALA A 50 12.28 7.75 -12.55
CA ALA A 50 11.07 7.13 -13.07
C ALA A 50 11.04 7.06 -14.60
N ALA A 51 11.50 8.12 -15.28
CA ALA A 51 11.61 8.15 -16.74
C ALA A 51 12.60 7.10 -17.27
N ILE A 52 13.72 6.90 -16.58
CA ILE A 52 14.74 5.90 -16.95
C ILE A 52 14.17 4.47 -16.81
N LEU A 53 13.40 4.21 -15.75
CA LEU A 53 12.89 2.87 -15.45
C LEU A 53 11.49 2.58 -16.02
N GLY A 54 10.81 3.56 -16.60
CA GLY A 54 9.42 3.40 -17.08
C GLY A 54 8.38 3.20 -15.97
N ILE A 55 8.66 3.66 -14.75
CA ILE A 55 7.79 3.51 -13.56
C ILE A 55 6.99 4.81 -13.29
N PRO A 56 5.96 4.80 -12.42
CA PRO A 56 5.30 6.05 -12.04
C PRO A 56 6.27 6.99 -11.31
N ASN A 57 6.15 8.29 -11.58
CA ASN A 57 7.03 9.33 -11.03
C ASN A 57 6.75 9.68 -9.57
N ALA A 58 5.59 9.27 -9.07
CA ALA A 58 5.17 9.36 -7.68
C ALA A 58 4.22 8.19 -7.34
N TYR A 59 4.47 7.51 -6.22
CA TYR A 59 3.65 6.41 -5.74
C TYR A 59 3.80 6.21 -4.24
N ILE A 60 2.88 5.47 -3.63
CA ILE A 60 3.00 4.95 -2.27
C ILE A 60 3.58 3.54 -2.37
N VAL A 61 4.70 3.27 -1.71
CA VAL A 61 5.14 1.90 -1.44
C VAL A 61 4.26 1.36 -0.33
N VAL A 62 3.67 0.19 -0.52
CA VAL A 62 2.83 -0.52 0.43
C VAL A 62 3.47 -1.88 0.72
N CYS A 63 3.78 -2.14 1.98
CA CYS A 63 4.33 -3.41 2.43
C CYS A 63 3.38 -4.04 3.46
N PRO A 64 2.48 -4.93 3.02
CA PRO A 64 1.68 -5.74 3.93
C PRO A 64 2.53 -6.85 4.58
N GLY A 65 2.15 -7.24 5.78
CA GLY A 65 2.67 -8.44 6.45
C GLY A 65 1.55 -9.13 7.23
N ILE A 66 1.40 -10.44 7.05
CA ILE A 66 0.37 -11.27 7.66
C ILE A 66 1.02 -12.28 8.64
N ASP A 67 0.36 -12.54 9.77
CA ASP A 67 0.70 -13.56 10.77
C ASP A 67 2.12 -13.49 11.35
N GLN A 68 2.56 -12.28 11.69
CA GLN A 68 3.88 -11.98 12.28
C GLN A 68 5.10 -12.36 11.43
N ASP A 69 4.91 -12.78 10.18
CA ASP A 69 6.06 -12.93 9.30
C ASP A 69 6.69 -11.54 9.11
N HIS A 70 7.88 -11.34 9.70
CA HIS A 70 8.65 -10.12 9.52
C HIS A 70 9.08 -9.93 8.05
N HIS A 71 8.86 -10.96 7.23
CA HIS A 71 8.95 -10.95 5.79
C HIS A 71 7.68 -10.33 5.21
N GLU A 72 7.84 -9.13 4.65
CA GLU A 72 6.78 -8.45 3.90
C GLU A 72 6.25 -9.40 2.81
N ASP A 73 4.92 -9.51 2.68
CA ASP A 73 4.22 -10.29 1.63
C ASP A 73 4.47 -9.79 0.20
N GLY A 74 5.44 -8.89 0.07
CA GLY A 74 5.81 -8.16 -1.11
C GLY A 74 5.94 -6.67 -0.78
N ARG A 75 6.56 -5.97 -1.72
CA ARG A 75 6.50 -4.51 -1.79
C ARG A 75 5.68 -4.16 -3.01
N PHE A 76 4.66 -3.35 -2.79
CA PHE A 76 3.76 -2.92 -3.84
C PHE A 76 3.88 -1.42 -4.03
N ARG A 77 3.61 -0.94 -5.24
CA ARG A 77 3.43 0.47 -5.55
C ARG A 77 1.96 0.76 -5.81
N LEU A 78 1.48 1.86 -5.25
CA LEU A 78 0.19 2.46 -5.59
C LEU A 78 0.45 3.82 -6.26
N PRO A 79 0.28 3.93 -7.59
CA PRO A 79 0.56 5.16 -8.33
C PRO A 79 -0.26 6.36 -7.80
N LEU A 80 0.43 7.48 -7.55
CA LEU A 80 -0.18 8.78 -7.23
C LEU A 80 -0.45 9.63 -8.49
N VAL A 81 -0.05 9.11 -9.63
CA VAL A 81 -0.20 9.68 -10.97
C VAL A 81 -0.84 8.65 -11.89
N GLU A 82 -1.46 9.11 -12.97
CA GLU A 82 -1.98 8.25 -14.02
C GLU A 82 -0.85 7.39 -14.59
N TRP A 83 -0.91 6.08 -14.38
CA TRP A 83 0.11 5.16 -14.85
C TRP A 83 -0.43 3.73 -15.00
N PRO A 84 -0.11 3.00 -16.08
CA PRO A 84 0.79 3.37 -17.17
C PRO A 84 0.16 4.42 -18.10
N SER A 85 0.84 5.56 -18.24
CA SER A 85 0.48 6.68 -19.13
C SER A 85 1.74 7.52 -19.39
N SER A 86 1.82 8.15 -20.57
CA SER A 86 2.91 9.05 -20.93
C SER A 86 2.86 10.39 -20.18
N GLU A 87 1.67 10.89 -19.88
CA GLU A 87 1.49 12.22 -19.30
C GLU A 87 1.62 12.24 -17.77
N GLN A 88 1.49 11.08 -17.11
CA GLN A 88 1.62 10.89 -15.65
C GLN A 88 1.02 12.05 -14.81
N LEU A 89 -0.22 12.41 -15.12
CA LEU A 89 -0.95 13.48 -14.44
C LEU A 89 -1.28 13.07 -12.99
N PRO A 90 -1.32 14.01 -12.02
CA PRO A 90 -1.70 13.69 -10.64
C PRO A 90 -3.10 13.10 -10.54
N ARG A 91 -3.24 12.03 -9.74
CA ARG A 91 -4.53 11.41 -9.46
C ARG A 91 -5.30 12.12 -8.36
N SER A 92 -6.63 11.98 -8.39
CA SER A 92 -7.49 12.42 -7.30
C SER A 92 -7.09 11.68 -6.01
N PRO A 93 -7.00 12.39 -4.86
CA PRO A 93 -6.84 11.72 -3.57
C PRO A 93 -7.92 10.68 -3.30
N HIS A 94 -9.17 10.93 -3.73
CA HIS A 94 -10.30 10.02 -3.52
C HIS A 94 -10.06 8.67 -4.20
N GLU A 95 -9.74 8.69 -5.50
CA GLU A 95 -9.48 7.48 -6.29
C GLU A 95 -8.32 6.66 -5.74
N VAL A 96 -7.25 7.33 -5.30
CA VAL A 96 -6.10 6.65 -4.69
C VAL A 96 -6.49 5.98 -3.38
N LEU A 97 -7.29 6.64 -2.54
CA LEU A 97 -7.73 6.07 -1.25
C LEU A 97 -8.71 4.92 -1.45
N GLU A 98 -9.61 5.01 -2.44
CA GLU A 98 -10.49 3.91 -2.81
C GLU A 98 -9.70 2.71 -3.36
N GLU A 99 -8.73 2.92 -4.25
CA GLU A 99 -7.84 1.85 -4.73
C GLU A 99 -7.02 1.27 -3.58
N PHE A 100 -6.51 2.10 -2.67
CA PHE A 100 -5.79 1.61 -1.49
C PHE A 100 -6.65 0.69 -0.63
N ARG A 101 -7.91 1.10 -0.36
CA ARG A 101 -8.89 0.30 0.38
C ARG A 101 -9.17 -1.01 -0.34
N ASN A 102 -9.58 -0.94 -1.61
CA ASN A 102 -10.05 -2.09 -2.37
C ASN A 102 -8.94 -3.12 -2.66
N VAL A 103 -7.69 -2.67 -2.82
CA VAL A 103 -6.57 -3.55 -3.16
C VAL A 103 -5.88 -4.09 -1.91
N PHE A 104 -5.52 -3.21 -0.96
CA PHE A 104 -4.68 -3.61 0.16
C PHE A 104 -5.47 -3.92 1.42
N ILE A 105 -6.43 -3.06 1.78
CA ILE A 105 -7.19 -3.26 3.01
C ILE A 105 -8.15 -4.44 2.88
N THR A 106 -8.87 -4.57 1.76
CA THR A 106 -9.75 -5.72 1.53
C THR A 106 -8.99 -7.04 1.55
N ALA A 107 -7.77 -7.10 0.98
CA ALA A 107 -6.92 -8.28 1.08
C ALA A 107 -6.55 -8.59 2.54
N LEU A 108 -6.18 -7.57 3.32
CA LEU A 108 -5.87 -7.74 4.75
C LEU A 108 -7.12 -8.07 5.60
N ASP A 109 -8.33 -7.79 5.14
CA ASP A 109 -9.55 -8.19 5.84
C ASP A 109 -9.89 -9.67 5.61
N ALA A 110 -9.41 -10.27 4.52
CA ALA A 110 -9.60 -11.68 4.20
C ALA A 110 -8.76 -12.62 5.10
N PRO A 111 -9.10 -13.92 5.21
CA PRO A 111 -8.25 -14.92 5.85
C PRO A 111 -6.84 -14.97 5.25
N SER A 112 -5.83 -15.33 6.05
CA SER A 112 -4.41 -15.19 5.68
C SER A 112 -4.06 -15.82 4.33
N ALA A 113 -4.48 -17.07 4.08
CA ALA A 113 -4.26 -17.75 2.80
C ALA A 113 -4.81 -16.95 1.60
N GLN A 114 -6.03 -16.41 1.72
CA GLN A 114 -6.66 -15.60 0.67
C GLN A 114 -5.96 -14.25 0.50
N ALA A 115 -5.49 -13.66 1.59
CA ALA A 115 -4.73 -12.41 1.56
C ALA A 115 -3.39 -12.59 0.83
N HIS A 116 -2.65 -13.67 1.10
CA HIS A 116 -1.44 -14.03 0.36
C HIS A 116 -1.74 -14.23 -1.13
N GLU A 117 -2.78 -15.01 -1.47
CA GLU A 117 -3.19 -15.22 -2.85
C GLU A 117 -3.56 -13.91 -3.56
N ALA A 118 -4.28 -13.01 -2.89
CA ALA A 118 -4.63 -11.70 -3.43
C ALA A 118 -3.39 -10.87 -3.75
N PHE A 119 -2.40 -10.84 -2.86
CA PHE A 119 -1.14 -10.12 -3.08
C PHE A 119 -0.28 -10.75 -4.18
N GLN A 120 -0.20 -12.07 -4.25
CA GLN A 120 0.48 -12.78 -5.34
C GLN A 120 -0.23 -12.56 -6.68
N GLY A 121 -1.56 -12.42 -6.68
CA GLY A 121 -2.35 -12.14 -7.87
C GLY A 121 -2.21 -10.71 -8.41
N LEU A 122 -1.58 -9.79 -7.68
CA LEU A 122 -1.44 -8.40 -8.13
C LEU A 122 -0.55 -8.31 -9.39
N GLY A 123 -1.12 -7.71 -10.43
CA GLY A 123 -0.47 -7.51 -11.72
C GLY A 123 0.69 -6.51 -11.67
N GLY A 124 1.39 -6.38 -12.81
CA GLY A 124 2.57 -5.53 -12.95
C GLY A 124 2.36 -4.05 -12.62
N ARG A 125 1.10 -3.58 -12.53
CA ARG A 125 0.81 -2.22 -12.06
C ARG A 125 1.34 -2.00 -10.64
N TYR A 126 1.15 -2.99 -9.77
CA TYR A 126 1.42 -2.87 -8.34
C TYR A 126 2.77 -3.43 -7.93
N ARG A 127 3.41 -4.28 -8.73
CA ARG A 127 4.69 -4.89 -8.34
C ARG A 127 5.85 -3.90 -8.43
N LEU A 128 6.72 -3.90 -7.41
CA LEU A 128 8.00 -3.18 -7.40
C LEU A 128 9.14 -4.04 -7.95
#